data_AF-W7D5S1-F1
#
_entry.id   AF-W7D5S1-F1
#
_cell.length_a   1.000
_cell.length_b   1.000
_cell.length_c   1.000
_cell.angle_alpha   90.00
_cell.angle_beta   90.00
_cell.angle_gamma   90.00
#
_symmetry.space_group_name_H-M   'P 1'
#
loop_
_entity.id
_entity.type
_entity.pdbx_description
1 polymer ?
#
loop_
_entity_poly.entity_id
_entity_poly.type
_entity_poly.pdbx_seq_one_letter_code
_entity_poly.pdbx_strand_id
1 'polypeptide(L)'
;MINYGEDYKIPFESSIVNKKAQNMLLVFYLHEENTPVSEFKIIKTIPFQLKKDDEQQVRQDYESIVNKIKCGEAHEISEKQQVFLGACTKGRGKGKDWVKQPFSDEKAKSRAYSYKVGYMSAYFRSIMALQKLEHLAIPEEKSFLQVLQESLNKYIGKTSEEIKKETNYTSVGKSKSQLFNLISAMFETNGSNVNRTQEFIKEGYCIKTVTNRLDKAKNQDMSFPNIDFTEIYNDEFEDSTWYGYFAETTYVLAVWEEFEKDQYRFSKYIFWNPDNAFLQQIEKLYNHIKWMVRNNEVEVYNENKSNHDKWTDNLPKKGDFFPFQIRPKGSGESVIIKLPISNQLIKKKCIMIDKKFIRGLVGLEH
;
A
#
# COMPACT_ATOMS: atom_id res chain seq x y z
N MET A 1 17.59 -14.21 -6.99
CA MET A 1 16.70 -15.20 -6.33
C MET A 1 17.35 -15.57 -5.03
N ILE A 2 16.56 -15.96 -4.05
CA ILE A 2 17.03 -16.50 -2.79
C ILE A 2 17.40 -17.97 -3.05
N ASN A 3 18.63 -18.35 -2.75
CA ASN A 3 19.07 -19.73 -2.78
C ASN A 3 18.95 -20.33 -1.38
N TYR A 4 17.84 -21.03 -1.12
CA TYR A 4 17.60 -21.65 0.18
C TYR A 4 18.70 -22.64 0.61
N GLY A 5 19.46 -23.25 -0.31
CA GLY A 5 20.53 -24.18 0.02
C GLY A 5 21.87 -23.52 0.40
N GLU A 6 22.08 -22.25 0.06
CA GLU A 6 23.38 -21.58 0.20
C GLU A 6 23.31 -20.27 0.99
N ASP A 7 22.27 -19.45 0.80
CA ASP A 7 22.26 -18.08 1.31
C ASP A 7 22.32 -18.01 2.84
N TYR A 8 21.81 -19.02 3.55
CA TYR A 8 21.85 -19.06 5.01
C TYR A 8 23.25 -19.22 5.61
N LYS A 9 24.24 -19.60 4.79
CA LYS A 9 25.64 -19.76 5.19
C LYS A 9 26.42 -18.46 5.04
N ILE A 10 25.85 -17.45 4.39
CA ILE A 10 26.55 -16.24 3.97
C ILE A 10 26.16 -15.10 4.92
N PRO A 11 27.12 -14.39 5.55
CA PRO A 11 26.81 -13.19 6.34
C PRO A 11 26.40 -12.03 5.42
N PHE A 12 25.66 -11.07 5.97
CA PHE A 12 25.10 -9.94 5.21
C PHE A 12 26.15 -9.21 4.36
N GLU A 13 27.34 -8.94 4.91
CA GLU A 13 28.43 -8.23 4.22
C GLU A 13 28.85 -8.90 2.91
N SER A 14 28.85 -10.23 2.90
CA SER A 14 29.24 -11.05 1.75
C SER A 14 28.06 -11.50 0.89
N SER A 15 26.84 -11.15 1.29
CA SER A 15 25.60 -11.56 0.64
C SER A 15 25.46 -10.98 -0.77
N ILE A 16 24.61 -11.64 -1.59
CA ILE A 16 24.25 -11.12 -2.90
C ILE A 16 23.53 -9.77 -2.81
N VAL A 17 22.80 -9.52 -1.71
CA VAL A 17 22.08 -8.27 -1.48
C VAL A 17 23.06 -7.12 -1.35
N ASN A 18 24.04 -7.22 -0.45
CA ASN A 18 25.02 -6.17 -0.21
C ASN A 18 25.93 -5.96 -1.44
N LYS A 19 26.42 -7.04 -2.05
CA LYS A 19 27.25 -6.96 -3.26
C LYS A 19 26.53 -6.30 -4.44
N LYS A 20 25.24 -6.60 -4.64
CA LYS A 20 24.46 -5.96 -5.70
C LYS A 20 24.16 -4.50 -5.37
N ALA A 21 23.82 -4.19 -4.12
CA ALA A 21 23.56 -2.82 -3.69
C ALA A 21 24.73 -1.89 -4.02
N GLN A 22 25.97 -2.36 -3.88
CA GLN A 22 27.19 -1.58 -4.19
C GLN A 22 27.43 -1.32 -5.68
N ASN A 23 26.78 -2.07 -6.58
CA ASN A 23 27.07 -2.07 -8.03
C ASN A 23 25.84 -1.80 -8.90
N MET A 24 24.71 -1.43 -8.29
CA MET A 24 23.45 -1.24 -9.01
C MET A 24 23.35 0.19 -9.57
N LEU A 25 22.97 0.32 -10.84
CA LEU A 25 22.58 1.60 -11.43
C LEU A 25 21.05 1.70 -11.47
N LEU A 26 20.50 2.75 -10.88
CA LEU A 26 19.07 3.04 -10.96
C LEU A 26 18.79 4.02 -12.10
N VAL A 27 17.82 3.65 -12.93
CA VAL A 27 17.28 4.49 -14.00
C VAL A 27 15.81 4.75 -13.67
N PHE A 28 15.52 5.95 -13.18
CA PHE A 28 14.17 6.40 -12.88
C PHE A 28 13.56 7.03 -14.12
N TYR A 29 12.41 6.53 -14.54
CA TYR A 29 11.63 7.05 -15.66
C TYR A 29 10.25 7.52 -15.20
N LEU A 30 9.66 8.44 -15.96
CA LEU A 30 8.28 8.89 -15.76
C LEU A 30 7.34 7.91 -16.45
N HIS A 31 6.56 7.17 -15.65
CA HIS A 31 5.44 6.40 -16.19
C HIS A 31 4.31 7.35 -16.61
N GLU A 32 3.88 7.27 -17.86
CA GLU A 32 2.76 8.05 -18.41
C GLU A 32 1.65 7.08 -18.89
N GLU A 33 0.43 7.24 -18.36
CA GLU A 33 -0.73 6.40 -18.73
C GLU A 33 -0.95 6.45 -20.26
N ASN A 34 -1.17 5.29 -20.88
CA ASN A 34 -1.35 5.15 -22.34
C ASN A 34 -0.16 5.57 -23.23
N THR A 35 1.05 5.64 -22.66
CA THR A 35 2.28 5.86 -23.42
C THR A 35 3.10 4.56 -23.51
N PRO A 36 3.67 4.21 -24.68
CA PRO A 36 4.56 3.04 -24.78
C PRO A 36 5.79 3.18 -23.88
N VAL A 37 6.24 2.08 -23.29
CA VAL A 37 7.41 2.06 -22.38
C VAL A 37 8.67 2.62 -23.06
N SER A 38 8.85 2.40 -24.36
CA SER A 38 9.97 2.94 -25.15
C SER A 38 10.02 4.46 -25.23
N GLU A 39 8.91 5.13 -24.94
CA GLU A 39 8.77 6.60 -24.98
C GLU A 39 8.82 7.23 -23.57
N PHE A 40 8.93 6.42 -22.51
CA PHE A 40 9.04 6.93 -21.15
C PHE A 40 10.29 7.79 -20.98
N LYS A 41 10.10 8.97 -20.39
CA LYS A 41 11.18 9.94 -20.17
C LYS A 41 12.02 9.49 -18.98
N ILE A 42 13.32 9.31 -19.18
CA ILE A 42 14.27 9.11 -18.07
C ILE A 42 14.36 10.43 -17.29
N ILE A 43 13.97 10.41 -16.01
CA ILE A 43 14.02 11.56 -15.10
C ILE A 43 15.40 11.65 -14.42
N LYS A 44 15.98 10.50 -14.05
CA LYS A 44 17.21 10.46 -13.28
C LYS A 44 17.93 9.12 -13.46
N THR A 45 19.25 9.16 -13.59
CA THR A 45 20.11 7.99 -13.54
C THR A 45 21.15 8.19 -12.44
N ILE A 46 21.30 7.23 -11.54
CA ILE A 46 22.22 7.34 -10.40
C ILE A 46 22.69 5.95 -9.93
N PRO A 47 23.96 5.79 -9.53
CA PRO A 47 24.39 4.61 -8.79
C PRO A 47 23.59 4.49 -7.50
N PHE A 48 23.02 3.32 -7.24
CA PHE A 48 22.39 3.05 -5.95
C PHE A 48 23.44 3.07 -4.85
N GLN A 49 23.08 3.68 -3.73
CA GLN A 49 23.88 3.69 -2.52
C GLN A 49 22.96 3.43 -1.35
N LEU A 50 23.17 2.31 -0.66
CA LEU A 50 22.49 2.04 0.60
C LEU A 50 22.96 3.09 1.62
N LYS A 51 22.02 3.87 2.17
CA LYS A 51 22.38 4.87 3.19
C LYS A 51 22.83 4.14 4.46
N LYS A 52 23.80 4.73 5.16
CA LYS A 52 24.35 4.19 6.40
C LYS A 52 23.25 3.95 7.45
N ASP A 53 22.33 4.89 7.58
CA ASP A 53 21.21 4.80 8.54
C ASP A 53 20.19 3.70 8.17
N ASP A 54 20.22 3.20 6.93
CA ASP A 54 19.33 2.14 6.45
C ASP A 54 20.00 0.75 6.53
N GLU A 55 21.34 0.71 6.60
CA GLU A 55 22.12 -0.53 6.52
C GLU A 55 21.75 -1.51 7.64
N GLN A 56 21.58 -1.00 8.86
CA GLN A 56 21.21 -1.83 10.02
C GLN A 56 19.87 -2.52 9.79
N GLN A 57 18.86 -1.82 9.27
CA GLN A 57 17.55 -2.40 9.02
C GLN A 57 17.59 -3.41 7.86
N VAL A 58 18.29 -3.10 6.76
CA VAL A 58 18.46 -4.03 5.63
C VAL A 58 19.19 -5.31 6.06
N ARG A 59 20.18 -5.19 6.95
CA ARG A 59 20.85 -6.33 7.57
C ARG A 59 19.90 -7.18 8.40
N GLN A 60 19.11 -6.56 9.29
CA GLN A 60 18.11 -7.26 10.10
C GLN A 60 17.08 -7.99 9.23
N ASP A 61 16.61 -7.36 8.15
CA ASP A 61 15.70 -7.96 7.18
C ASP A 61 16.32 -9.20 6.50
N TYR A 62 17.56 -9.07 6.04
CA TYR A 62 18.31 -10.18 5.45
C TYR A 62 18.49 -11.33 6.45
N GLU A 63 18.92 -11.02 7.67
CA GLU A 63 19.11 -11.97 8.76
C GLU A 63 17.81 -12.70 9.13
N SER A 64 16.70 -11.97 9.19
CA SER A 64 15.36 -12.54 9.41
C SER A 64 15.00 -13.59 8.36
N ILE A 65 15.23 -13.29 7.07
CA ILE A 65 15.00 -14.22 5.96
C ILE A 65 15.89 -15.46 6.10
N VAL A 66 17.20 -15.30 6.31
CA VAL A 66 18.11 -16.45 6.40
C VAL A 66 17.88 -17.29 7.66
N ASN A 67 17.44 -16.69 8.76
CA ASN A 67 17.11 -17.42 9.98
C ASN A 67 15.85 -18.28 9.78
N LYS A 68 14.82 -17.78 9.08
CA LYS A 68 13.67 -18.61 8.66
C LYS A 68 14.10 -19.82 7.83
N ILE A 69 15.07 -19.66 6.93
CA ILE A 69 15.64 -20.79 6.18
C ILE A 69 16.27 -21.79 7.14
N LYS A 70 17.15 -21.34 8.07
CA LYS A 70 17.84 -22.21 9.05
C LYS A 70 16.87 -22.99 9.94
N CYS A 71 15.73 -22.40 10.28
CA CYS A 71 14.70 -23.06 11.09
C CYS A 71 13.83 -24.06 10.31
N GLY A 72 14.03 -24.24 9.00
CA GLY A 72 13.15 -25.09 8.17
C GLY A 72 11.81 -24.43 7.81
N GLU A 73 11.71 -23.12 7.99
CA GLU A 73 10.49 -22.32 7.87
C GLU A 73 10.51 -21.45 6.60
N ALA A 74 11.25 -21.83 5.55
CA ALA A 74 11.33 -21.02 4.33
C ALA A 74 9.96 -20.88 3.61
N HIS A 75 9.08 -21.86 3.79
CA HIS A 75 7.71 -21.86 3.30
C HIS A 75 6.83 -20.79 3.98
N GLU A 76 7.20 -20.34 5.18
CA GLU A 76 6.51 -19.29 5.94
C GLU A 76 7.04 -17.88 5.68
N ILE A 77 8.15 -17.75 4.95
CA ILE A 77 8.70 -16.44 4.60
C ILE A 77 7.61 -15.66 3.87
N SER A 78 7.40 -14.41 4.28
CA SER A 78 6.51 -13.47 3.61
C SER A 78 7.14 -12.08 3.60
N GLU A 79 6.86 -11.31 2.56
CA GLU A 79 7.44 -9.98 2.36
C GLU A 79 7.05 -8.98 3.46
N LYS A 80 5.99 -9.27 4.23
CA LYS A 80 5.52 -8.44 5.35
C LYS A 80 6.43 -8.47 6.58
N GLN A 81 7.24 -9.52 6.71
CA GLN A 81 8.08 -9.73 7.90
C GLN A 81 9.32 -8.83 7.92
N GLN A 82 9.67 -8.24 6.78
CA GLN A 82 10.79 -7.33 6.64
C GLN A 82 10.33 -5.89 6.42
N VAL A 83 11.22 -4.91 6.55
CA VAL A 83 10.87 -3.48 6.45
C VAL A 83 11.35 -2.87 5.14
N PHE A 84 12.64 -2.92 4.82
CA PHE A 84 13.22 -2.29 3.63
C PHE A 84 13.55 -3.32 2.55
N LEU A 85 13.98 -4.52 2.94
CA LEU A 85 14.34 -5.62 2.04
C LEU A 85 13.32 -6.76 2.14
N GLY A 86 12.52 -6.98 1.11
CA GLY A 86 11.57 -8.06 1.00
C GLY A 86 12.13 -9.35 0.41
N ALA A 87 11.32 -10.41 0.52
CA ALA A 87 11.47 -11.66 -0.19
C ALA A 87 10.26 -11.90 -1.10
N CYS A 88 10.18 -11.20 -2.23
CA CYS A 88 9.05 -11.31 -3.15
C CYS A 88 8.95 -12.71 -3.77
N THR A 89 7.73 -13.21 -3.95
CA THR A 89 7.52 -14.48 -4.68
C THR A 89 7.91 -14.31 -6.14
N LYS A 90 8.58 -15.30 -6.71
CA LYS A 90 8.94 -15.30 -8.13
C LYS A 90 8.44 -16.57 -8.80
N GLY A 91 7.55 -16.42 -9.78
CA GLY A 91 6.88 -17.57 -10.35
C GLY A 91 5.78 -17.26 -11.35
N ARG A 92 5.36 -18.27 -12.12
CA ARG A 92 4.20 -18.19 -13.04
C ARG A 92 2.92 -18.79 -12.43
N GLY A 93 2.96 -19.17 -11.15
CA GLY A 93 1.94 -19.97 -10.49
C GLY A 93 1.94 -21.44 -10.94
N LYS A 94 0.86 -22.16 -10.60
CA LYS A 94 0.58 -23.56 -11.01
C LYS A 94 1.61 -24.60 -10.54
N GLY A 95 2.15 -24.44 -9.33
CA GLY A 95 2.98 -25.48 -8.71
C GLY A 95 4.43 -25.53 -9.19
N LYS A 96 4.81 -24.73 -10.20
CA LYS A 96 6.17 -24.69 -10.78
C LYS A 96 7.16 -23.86 -9.95
N ASP A 97 6.64 -23.15 -8.96
CA ASP A 97 7.42 -22.21 -8.16
C ASP A 97 7.82 -22.82 -6.80
N TRP A 98 7.44 -24.07 -6.51
CA TRP A 98 7.81 -24.74 -5.26
C TRP A 98 9.18 -25.37 -5.37
N VAL A 99 10.10 -24.93 -4.52
CA VAL A 99 11.49 -25.38 -4.44
C VAL A 99 11.76 -26.07 -3.11
N LYS A 100 12.77 -26.94 -3.09
CA LYS A 100 13.22 -27.58 -1.85
C LYS A 100 13.90 -26.54 -0.95
N GLN A 101 13.83 -26.78 0.36
CA GLN A 101 14.58 -26.06 1.38
C GLN A 101 15.46 -27.07 2.15
N PRO A 102 16.57 -26.62 2.78
CA PRO A 102 17.57 -27.55 3.35
C PRO A 102 17.16 -28.23 4.66
N PHE A 103 16.27 -27.63 5.46
CA PHE A 103 15.98 -28.07 6.84
C PHE A 103 14.52 -28.46 7.08
N SER A 104 13.77 -28.78 6.00
CA SER A 104 12.40 -29.28 6.08
C SER A 104 12.03 -30.01 4.79
N ASP A 105 11.19 -31.04 4.91
CA ASP A 105 10.64 -31.77 3.76
C ASP A 105 9.54 -30.97 3.03
N GLU A 106 8.93 -29.99 3.72
CA GLU A 106 7.95 -29.11 3.11
C GLU A 106 8.62 -28.22 2.06
N LYS A 107 7.98 -28.08 0.89
CA LYS A 107 8.50 -27.20 -0.15
C LYS A 107 8.17 -25.75 0.17
N ALA A 108 9.04 -24.83 -0.24
CA ALA A 108 8.83 -23.40 -0.13
C ALA A 108 8.59 -22.78 -1.51
N LYS A 109 7.85 -21.67 -1.57
CA LYS A 109 7.76 -20.88 -2.82
C LYS A 109 9.13 -20.28 -3.15
N SER A 110 9.46 -20.23 -4.43
CA SER A 110 10.64 -19.53 -4.94
C SER A 110 10.49 -18.04 -4.72
N ARG A 111 11.56 -17.41 -4.24
CA ARG A 111 11.58 -15.99 -3.87
C ARG A 111 12.80 -15.28 -4.41
N ALA A 112 12.74 -13.95 -4.47
CA ALA A 112 13.88 -13.09 -4.73
C ALA A 112 13.99 -12.01 -3.67
N TYR A 113 15.21 -11.62 -3.34
CA TYR A 113 15.45 -10.39 -2.58
C TYR A 113 15.00 -9.19 -3.42
N SER A 114 14.18 -8.33 -2.83
CA SER A 114 13.65 -7.09 -3.42
C SER A 114 13.82 -5.95 -2.42
N TYR A 115 14.14 -4.75 -2.89
CA TYR A 115 13.88 -3.57 -2.06
C TYR A 115 12.41 -3.21 -2.18
N LYS A 116 11.74 -2.95 -1.05
CA LYS A 116 10.31 -2.62 -1.06
C LYS A 116 10.03 -1.33 -1.83
N VAL A 117 8.85 -1.26 -2.44
CA VAL A 117 8.39 -0.10 -3.21
C VAL A 117 8.37 1.16 -2.35
N GLY A 118 7.96 1.04 -1.09
CA GLY A 118 7.99 2.12 -0.11
C GLY A 118 9.42 2.66 0.11
N TYR A 119 10.37 1.77 0.35
CA TYR A 119 11.78 2.14 0.53
C TYR A 119 12.36 2.82 -0.73
N MET A 120 12.13 2.26 -1.92
CA MET A 120 12.58 2.86 -3.18
C MET A 120 11.92 4.21 -3.47
N SER A 121 10.66 4.39 -3.08
CA SER A 121 9.96 5.67 -3.19
C SER A 121 10.57 6.73 -2.27
N ALA A 122 10.86 6.38 -1.02
CA ALA A 122 11.54 7.26 -0.08
C ALA A 122 12.97 7.60 -0.54
N TYR A 123 13.70 6.61 -1.07
CA TYR A 123 15.02 6.80 -1.66
C TYR A 123 14.96 7.80 -2.83
N PHE A 124 14.08 7.59 -3.81
CA PHE A 124 13.89 8.47 -4.96
C PHE A 124 13.55 9.91 -4.53
N ARG A 125 12.64 10.07 -3.58
CA ARG A 125 12.27 11.39 -3.06
C ARG A 125 13.44 12.13 -2.44
N SER A 126 14.28 11.41 -1.70
CA SER A 126 15.46 12.00 -1.05
C SER A 126 16.52 12.44 -2.07
N ILE A 127 16.77 11.67 -3.14
CA ILE A 127 17.74 12.04 -4.18
C ILE A 127 17.25 13.20 -5.06
N MET A 128 15.93 13.34 -5.22
CA MET A 128 15.32 14.45 -5.95
C MET A 128 15.28 15.74 -5.13
N ALA A 129 15.75 15.71 -3.88
CA ALA A 129 15.76 16.82 -2.93
C ALA A 129 14.43 17.57 -2.94
N LEU A 130 13.30 16.84 -2.91
CA LEU A 130 11.98 17.44 -2.88
C LEU A 130 11.80 18.19 -1.55
N GLN A 131 12.13 19.49 -1.56
CA GLN A 131 12.29 20.40 -0.40
C GLN A 131 11.03 20.60 0.47
N LYS A 132 9.96 19.84 0.24
CA LYS A 132 8.65 20.00 0.89
C LYS A 132 8.10 18.71 1.50
N LEU A 133 8.96 17.75 1.82
CA LEU A 133 8.51 16.56 2.55
C LEU A 133 8.49 16.89 4.03
N GLU A 134 7.32 16.76 4.64
CA GLU A 134 7.22 16.76 6.10
C GLU A 134 7.85 15.47 6.62
N HIS A 135 8.58 15.60 7.73
CA HIS A 135 9.24 14.52 8.43
C HIS A 135 8.62 14.33 9.80
N LEU A 136 8.54 13.08 10.26
CA LEU A 136 8.30 12.80 11.66
C LEU A 136 9.60 12.90 12.44
N ALA A 137 9.58 13.57 13.59
CA ALA A 137 10.66 13.50 14.54
C ALA A 137 10.67 12.11 15.20
N ILE A 138 11.66 11.29 14.85
CA ILE A 138 11.92 10.01 15.49
C ILE A 138 13.19 10.16 16.33
N PRO A 139 13.09 10.16 17.68
CA PRO A 139 14.28 10.17 18.55
C PRO A 139 15.19 8.97 18.27
N GLU A 140 16.51 9.14 18.40
CA GLU A 140 17.50 8.10 18.07
C GLU A 140 17.28 6.80 18.88
N GLU A 141 16.75 6.91 20.09
CA GLU A 141 16.48 5.79 20.99
C GLU A 141 15.14 5.08 20.73
N LYS A 142 14.34 5.55 19.77
CA LYS A 142 13.00 4.99 19.47
C LYS A 142 12.90 4.49 18.03
N SER A 143 12.15 3.41 17.85
CA SER A 143 11.72 2.99 16.51
C SER A 143 10.54 3.82 16.01
N PHE A 144 10.35 3.84 14.69
CA PHE A 144 9.16 4.42 14.08
C PHE A 144 7.86 3.87 14.70
N LEU A 145 7.79 2.55 14.92
CA LEU A 145 6.60 1.91 15.49
C LEU A 145 6.33 2.39 16.92
N GLN A 146 7.36 2.59 17.74
CA GLN A 146 7.21 3.13 19.09
C GLN A 146 6.64 4.55 19.07
N VAL A 147 7.24 5.45 18.27
CA VAL A 147 6.72 6.82 18.09
C VAL A 147 5.27 6.78 17.60
N LEU A 148 4.97 5.91 16.64
CA LEU A 148 3.63 5.78 16.09
C LEU A 148 2.59 5.37 17.13
N GLN A 149 2.93 4.40 17.96
CA GLN A 149 2.05 3.94 19.03
C GLN A 149 1.91 4.99 20.14
N GLU A 150 2.99 5.62 20.58
CA GLU A 150 2.96 6.68 21.60
C GLU A 150 2.10 7.88 21.16
N SER A 151 2.30 8.36 19.93
CA SER A 151 1.52 9.47 19.36
C SER A 151 0.03 9.14 19.35
N LEU A 152 -0.37 7.94 18.91
CA LEU A 152 -1.79 7.56 18.86
C LEU A 152 -2.37 7.29 20.25
N ASN A 153 -1.64 6.57 21.11
CA ASN A 153 -2.10 6.20 22.45
C ASN A 153 -2.41 7.41 23.32
N LYS A 154 -1.66 8.51 23.16
CA LYS A 154 -1.89 9.79 23.86
C LYS A 154 -3.32 10.33 23.67
N TYR A 155 -3.96 10.05 22.54
CA TYR A 155 -5.26 10.64 22.17
C TYR A 155 -6.43 9.66 22.22
N ILE A 156 -6.20 8.39 22.58
CA ILE A 156 -7.29 7.41 22.77
C ILE A 156 -8.27 7.94 23.82
N GLY A 157 -9.56 7.90 23.50
CA GLY A 157 -10.65 8.40 24.33
C GLY A 157 -10.94 9.89 24.20
N LYS A 158 -10.06 10.69 23.59
CA LYS A 158 -10.25 12.14 23.43
C LYS A 158 -11.18 12.46 22.25
N THR A 159 -11.94 13.53 22.40
CA THR A 159 -12.80 14.10 21.36
C THR A 159 -11.97 14.83 20.30
N SER A 160 -12.54 14.99 19.11
CA SER A 160 -11.88 15.77 18.05
C SER A 160 -11.59 17.20 18.46
N GLU A 161 -12.41 17.82 19.33
CA GLU A 161 -12.18 19.18 19.82
C GLU A 161 -11.06 19.27 20.86
N GLU A 162 -10.94 18.30 21.76
CA GLU A 162 -9.81 18.21 22.70
C GLU A 162 -8.49 18.03 21.95
N ILE A 163 -8.47 17.14 20.95
CA ILE A 163 -7.26 16.90 20.14
C ILE A 163 -6.88 18.17 19.38
N LYS A 164 -7.84 18.87 18.75
CA LYS A 164 -7.58 20.15 18.07
C LYS A 164 -6.94 21.18 19.00
N LYS A 165 -7.45 21.28 20.23
CA LYS A 165 -6.93 22.20 21.25
C LYS A 165 -5.49 21.85 21.65
N GLU A 166 -5.20 20.56 21.86
CA GLU A 166 -3.87 20.12 22.27
C GLU A 166 -2.82 20.21 21.16
N THR A 167 -3.21 19.97 19.91
CA THR A 167 -2.30 20.04 18.75
C THR A 167 -2.24 21.44 18.15
N ASN A 168 -2.96 22.42 18.71
CA ASN A 168 -3.16 23.76 18.12
C ASN A 168 -3.60 23.71 16.64
N TYR A 169 -4.34 22.66 16.24
CA TYR A 169 -4.74 22.48 14.84
C TYR A 169 -5.90 23.41 14.51
N THR A 170 -5.65 24.33 13.58
CA THR A 170 -6.67 25.21 13.02
C THR A 170 -7.24 24.59 11.75
N SER A 171 -8.54 24.26 11.76
CA SER A 171 -9.16 23.64 10.59
C SER A 171 -9.31 24.65 9.46
N VAL A 172 -8.80 24.32 8.27
CA VAL A 172 -9.11 25.06 7.04
C VAL A 172 -10.44 24.51 6.46
N GLY A 173 -11.57 24.96 7.03
CA GLY A 173 -12.92 24.63 6.57
C GLY A 173 -13.45 23.22 6.94
N LYS A 174 -14.68 22.91 6.49
CA LYS A 174 -15.32 21.59 6.64
C LYS A 174 -14.81 20.64 5.55
N SER A 175 -13.61 20.08 5.73
CA SER A 175 -13.06 19.11 4.76
C SER A 175 -13.55 17.69 5.06
N LYS A 176 -13.76 16.87 4.01
CA LYS A 176 -14.05 15.44 4.16
C LYS A 176 -12.90 14.65 4.80
N SER A 177 -11.70 15.24 4.87
CA SER A 177 -10.49 14.65 5.45
C SER A 177 -10.21 15.15 6.87
N GLN A 178 -11.11 15.90 7.51
CA GLN A 178 -10.85 16.55 8.80
C GLN A 178 -10.34 15.58 9.87
N LEU A 179 -10.96 14.40 10.03
CA LEU A 179 -10.52 13.40 11.02
C LEU A 179 -9.12 12.86 10.71
N PHE A 180 -8.77 12.71 9.43
CA PHE A 180 -7.45 12.24 9.02
C PHE A 180 -6.38 13.32 9.22
N ASN A 181 -6.68 14.58 8.87
CA ASN A 181 -5.77 15.70 9.11
C ASN A 181 -5.52 15.89 10.61
N LEU A 182 -6.55 15.67 11.44
CA LEU A 182 -6.41 15.72 12.89
C LEU A 182 -5.50 14.60 13.40
N ILE A 183 -5.61 13.37 12.85
CA ILE A 183 -4.61 12.32 13.14
C ILE A 183 -3.22 12.81 12.77
N SER A 184 -3.05 13.46 11.61
CA SER A 184 -1.73 13.93 11.19
C SER A 184 -1.15 14.96 12.17
N ALA A 185 -1.97 15.86 12.69
CA ALA A 185 -1.58 16.79 13.75
C ALA A 185 -1.20 16.10 15.07
N MET A 186 -1.67 14.88 15.35
CA MET A 186 -1.20 14.08 16.51
C MET A 186 0.28 13.73 16.44
N PHE A 187 0.86 13.74 15.23
CA PHE A 187 2.28 13.49 14.94
C PHE A 187 3.07 14.80 14.77
N GLU A 188 2.53 15.93 15.24
CA GLU A 188 3.18 17.24 15.17
C GLU A 188 3.51 17.70 13.74
N THR A 189 2.81 17.15 12.74
CA THR A 189 2.85 17.68 11.37
C THR A 189 1.89 18.85 11.22
N ASN A 190 2.03 19.67 10.17
CA ASN A 190 1.18 20.87 9.97
C ASN A 190 -0.24 20.53 9.49
N GLY A 191 -0.81 19.41 9.94
CA GLY A 191 -2.11 18.91 9.51
C GLY A 191 -2.15 18.45 8.05
N SER A 192 -0.99 18.29 7.42
CA SER A 192 -0.83 17.70 6.09
C SER A 192 -1.01 16.17 6.17
N ASN A 193 -1.03 15.47 5.04
CA ASN A 193 -1.25 14.02 5.08
C ASN A 193 -0.01 13.28 5.60
N VAL A 194 -0.04 12.81 6.86
CA VAL A 194 1.08 12.12 7.50
C VAL A 194 1.57 10.88 6.74
N ASN A 195 0.71 10.18 5.99
CA ASN A 195 1.11 9.03 5.17
C ASN A 195 2.07 9.42 4.02
N ARG A 196 2.28 10.72 3.76
CA ARG A 196 3.21 11.21 2.72
C ARG A 196 4.61 11.49 3.24
N THR A 197 4.80 11.47 4.55
CA THR A 197 6.10 11.65 5.21
C THR A 197 7.07 10.56 4.79
N GLN A 198 8.37 10.85 4.87
CA GLN A 198 9.39 9.90 4.45
C GLN A 198 9.35 8.64 5.33
N GLU A 199 9.09 8.81 6.62
CA GLU A 199 9.11 7.76 7.63
C GLU A 199 7.97 6.75 7.37
N PHE A 200 6.72 7.21 7.19
CA PHE A 200 5.61 6.30 6.89
C PHE A 200 5.81 5.51 5.58
N ILE A 201 6.31 6.17 4.54
CA ILE A 201 6.50 5.55 3.23
C ILE A 201 7.63 4.51 3.29
N LYS A 202 8.74 4.86 3.92
CA LYS A 202 9.92 4.00 4.03
C LYS A 202 9.62 2.76 4.87
N GLU A 203 8.89 2.93 5.96
CA GLU A 203 8.50 1.85 6.89
C GLU A 203 7.33 1.01 6.38
N GLY A 204 6.65 1.45 5.31
CA GLY A 204 5.52 0.71 4.73
C GLY A 204 4.25 0.78 5.57
N TYR A 205 4.01 1.89 6.28
CA TYR A 205 2.78 2.10 7.05
C TYR A 205 1.83 3.08 6.37
N CYS A 206 0.53 2.86 6.55
CA CYS A 206 -0.50 3.77 6.03
C CYS A 206 -1.69 3.86 6.98
N ILE A 207 -1.98 5.06 7.48
CA ILE A 207 -3.18 5.31 8.30
C ILE A 207 -4.42 5.37 7.41
N LYS A 208 -5.51 4.73 7.85
CA LYS A 208 -6.85 4.87 7.27
C LYS A 208 -7.84 5.13 8.39
N THR A 209 -8.74 6.08 8.21
CA THR A 209 -9.82 6.34 9.17
C THR A 209 -10.96 5.35 8.98
N VAL A 210 -11.51 4.86 10.10
CA VAL A 210 -12.74 4.06 10.15
C VAL A 210 -13.71 4.78 11.06
N THR A 211 -14.72 5.42 10.49
CA THR A 211 -15.74 6.13 11.28
C THR A 211 -16.89 5.18 11.62
N ASN A 212 -17.18 5.04 12.91
CA ASN A 212 -18.39 4.43 13.42
C ASN A 212 -19.46 5.51 13.59
N ARG A 213 -20.27 5.73 12.56
CA ARG A 213 -21.31 6.75 12.58
C ARG A 213 -22.50 6.34 13.45
N LEU A 214 -23.27 7.33 13.92
CA LEU A 214 -24.57 7.09 14.57
C LEU A 214 -25.54 6.44 13.58
N ASP A 215 -25.66 7.04 12.40
CA ASP A 215 -26.39 6.46 11.26
C ASP A 215 -25.49 5.47 10.51
N LYS A 216 -25.72 4.17 10.74
CA LYS A 216 -24.93 3.08 10.15
C LYS A 216 -25.02 3.02 8.62
N ALA A 217 -26.11 3.52 8.02
CA ALA A 217 -26.26 3.55 6.57
C ALA A 217 -25.20 4.46 5.93
N LYS A 218 -24.78 5.53 6.63
CA LYS A 218 -23.77 6.50 6.16
C LYS A 218 -22.32 6.03 6.31
N ASN A 219 -22.06 4.87 6.93
CA ASN A 219 -20.73 4.27 6.92
C ASN A 219 -20.26 4.03 5.48
N GLN A 220 -18.99 4.28 5.21
CA GLN A 220 -18.42 4.30 3.85
C GLN A 220 -17.47 3.12 3.62
N ASP A 221 -17.43 2.64 2.38
CA ASP A 221 -16.39 1.72 1.91
C ASP A 221 -15.03 2.43 1.87
N MET A 222 -13.95 1.67 2.03
CA MET A 222 -12.60 2.23 2.06
C MET A 222 -12.02 2.30 0.64
N SER A 223 -11.62 3.51 0.22
CA SER A 223 -10.97 3.73 -1.09
C SER A 223 -9.46 3.59 -1.06
N PHE A 224 -8.91 3.08 -2.16
CA PHE A 224 -7.48 3.02 -2.49
C PHE A 224 -7.19 3.95 -3.68
N PRO A 225 -5.91 4.13 -4.08
CA PRO A 225 -5.58 4.93 -5.25
C PRO A 225 -6.34 4.51 -6.51
N ASN A 226 -6.42 5.44 -7.47
CA ASN A 226 -7.08 5.15 -8.74
C ASN A 226 -6.33 4.06 -9.48
N ILE A 227 -7.08 3.26 -10.24
CA ILE A 227 -6.55 2.19 -11.06
C ILE A 227 -5.86 2.80 -12.27
N ASP A 228 -4.64 2.31 -12.53
CA ASP A 228 -3.95 2.48 -13.80
C ASP A 228 -4.21 1.24 -14.67
N PHE A 229 -5.01 1.39 -15.71
CA PHE A 229 -5.29 0.27 -16.63
C PHE A 229 -4.10 -0.07 -17.53
N THR A 230 -3.16 0.86 -17.74
CA THR A 230 -1.91 0.61 -18.47
C THR A 230 -1.02 -0.33 -17.67
N GLU A 231 -0.89 -0.08 -16.36
CA GLU A 231 -0.22 -0.98 -15.42
C GLU A 231 -0.87 -2.37 -15.44
N ILE A 232 -2.20 -2.45 -15.21
CA ILE A 232 -2.93 -3.73 -15.23
C ILE A 232 -2.70 -4.49 -16.54
N TYR A 233 -2.66 -3.79 -17.67
CA TYR A 233 -2.46 -4.41 -18.97
C TYR A 233 -1.06 -5.01 -19.14
N ASN A 234 -0.02 -4.32 -18.66
CA ASN A 234 1.37 -4.70 -18.87
C ASN A 234 1.93 -5.62 -17.78
N ASP A 235 1.61 -5.32 -16.51
CA ASP A 235 2.38 -5.81 -15.37
C ASP A 235 1.72 -7.03 -14.72
N GLU A 236 2.53 -7.94 -14.20
CA GLU A 236 2.05 -9.03 -13.35
C GLU A 236 1.65 -8.50 -11.97
N PHE A 237 0.83 -9.26 -11.23
CA PHE A 237 0.30 -8.79 -9.96
C PHE A 237 1.42 -8.41 -8.99
N GLU A 238 2.45 -9.25 -8.84
CA GLU A 238 3.57 -9.02 -7.93
C GLU A 238 4.40 -7.76 -8.25
N ASP A 239 4.38 -7.31 -9.51
CA ASP A 239 5.09 -6.10 -9.96
C ASP A 239 4.17 -4.85 -9.94
N SER A 240 2.88 -5.03 -9.65
CA SER A 240 1.86 -3.98 -9.70
C SER A 240 1.83 -3.11 -8.43
N THR A 241 1.28 -1.89 -8.55
CA THR A 241 1.01 -1.02 -7.39
C THR A 241 -0.01 -1.64 -6.44
N TRP A 242 -0.87 -2.54 -6.92
CA TRP A 242 -1.82 -3.28 -6.08
C TRP A 242 -1.10 -4.18 -5.09
N TYR A 243 -0.02 -4.84 -5.52
CA TYR A 243 0.80 -5.65 -4.61
C TYR A 243 1.46 -4.78 -3.55
N GLY A 244 2.03 -3.63 -3.92
CA GLY A 244 2.54 -2.67 -2.95
C GLY A 244 1.48 -2.25 -1.91
N TYR A 245 0.24 -1.99 -2.34
CA TYR A 245 -0.85 -1.61 -1.43
C TYR A 245 -1.21 -2.71 -0.44
N PHE A 246 -1.16 -3.99 -0.80
CA PHE A 246 -1.74 -5.04 0.05
C PHE A 246 -0.72 -6.04 0.59
N ALA A 247 0.38 -6.28 -0.11
CA ALA A 247 1.44 -7.20 0.30
C ALA A 247 2.56 -6.49 1.08
N GLU A 248 2.86 -5.22 0.78
CA GLU A 248 3.95 -4.50 1.43
C GLU A 248 3.50 -3.53 2.53
N THR A 249 2.24 -3.10 2.51
CA THR A 249 1.74 -2.06 3.43
C THR A 249 1.07 -2.65 4.67
N THR A 250 1.48 -2.15 5.84
CA THR A 250 0.75 -2.30 7.11
C THR A 250 -0.23 -1.14 7.27
N TYR A 251 -1.53 -1.44 7.42
CA TYR A 251 -2.54 -0.40 7.63
C TYR A 251 -2.77 -0.14 9.11
N VAL A 252 -2.76 1.12 9.52
CA VAL A 252 -3.23 1.55 10.84
C VAL A 252 -4.67 2.03 10.70
N LEU A 253 -5.62 1.20 11.15
CA LEU A 253 -7.04 1.51 11.09
C LEU A 253 -7.44 2.33 12.32
N ALA A 254 -7.46 3.65 12.15
CA ALA A 254 -7.78 4.62 13.19
C ALA A 254 -9.30 4.79 13.32
N VAL A 255 -9.86 4.32 14.42
CA VAL A 255 -11.31 4.27 14.66
C VAL A 255 -11.81 5.53 15.34
N TRP A 256 -12.79 6.17 14.72
CA TRP A 256 -13.50 7.32 15.26
C TRP A 256 -14.95 6.99 15.53
N GLU A 257 -15.43 7.23 16.75
CA GLU A 257 -16.82 7.02 17.13
C GLU A 257 -17.58 8.34 17.09
N GLU A 258 -18.67 8.39 16.32
CA GLU A 258 -19.62 9.48 16.36
C GLU A 258 -20.53 9.29 17.58
N PHE A 259 -20.35 10.09 18.63
CA PHE A 259 -21.12 9.98 19.88
C PHE A 259 -22.30 10.97 19.92
N GLU A 260 -22.16 12.10 19.23
CA GLU A 260 -23.21 13.05 18.89
C GLU A 260 -23.08 13.41 17.42
N LYS A 261 -24.15 13.95 16.81
CA LYS A 261 -24.16 14.28 15.38
C LYS A 261 -22.95 15.14 15.01
N ASP A 262 -22.13 14.64 14.09
CA ASP A 262 -20.89 15.26 13.62
C ASP A 262 -19.83 15.54 14.72
N GLN A 263 -19.95 14.93 15.89
CA GLN A 263 -18.95 14.98 16.97
C GLN A 263 -18.31 13.60 17.15
N TYR A 264 -16.97 13.58 17.13
CA TYR A 264 -16.22 12.33 17.06
C TYR A 264 -15.25 12.18 18.23
N ARG A 265 -15.09 10.94 18.71
CA ARG A 265 -14.08 10.53 19.67
C ARG A 265 -13.10 9.58 19.00
N PHE A 266 -11.80 9.77 19.22
CA PHE A 266 -10.80 8.81 18.77
C PHE A 266 -10.86 7.60 19.72
N SER A 267 -11.45 6.50 19.26
CA SER A 267 -11.80 5.37 20.12
C SER A 267 -10.62 4.42 20.30
N LYS A 268 -10.00 4.01 19.20
CA LYS A 268 -8.89 3.05 19.19
C LYS A 268 -8.20 3.05 17.83
N TYR A 269 -7.13 2.28 17.71
CA TYR A 269 -6.57 1.89 16.42
C TYR A 269 -6.19 0.40 16.45
N ILE A 270 -6.12 -0.21 15.27
CA ILE A 270 -5.52 -1.54 15.12
C ILE A 270 -4.53 -1.53 13.96
N PHE A 271 -3.55 -2.42 14.02
CA PHE A 271 -2.73 -2.75 12.86
C PHE A 271 -3.42 -3.85 12.08
N TRP A 272 -3.64 -3.61 10.78
CA TRP A 272 -4.17 -4.58 9.85
C TRP A 272 -3.14 -4.86 8.76
N ASN A 273 -2.73 -6.12 8.73
CA ASN A 273 -1.91 -6.69 7.67
C ASN A 273 -2.81 -7.59 6.83
N PRO A 274 -3.05 -7.29 5.54
CA PRO A 274 -3.77 -8.20 4.67
C PRO A 274 -3.13 -9.59 4.68
N ASP A 275 -3.90 -10.65 4.92
CA ASP A 275 -3.34 -12.01 4.98
C ASP A 275 -3.20 -12.64 3.59
N ASN A 276 -2.66 -13.86 3.53
CA ASN A 276 -2.48 -14.58 2.27
C ASN A 276 -3.81 -14.87 1.55
N ALA A 277 -4.91 -15.07 2.29
CA ALA A 277 -6.22 -15.31 1.69
C ALA A 277 -6.75 -14.05 1.00
N PHE A 278 -6.59 -12.89 1.66
CA PHE A 278 -6.89 -11.59 1.09
C PHE A 278 -6.04 -11.30 -0.16
N LEU A 279 -4.73 -11.58 -0.10
CA LEU A 279 -3.81 -11.41 -1.23
C LEU A 279 -4.21 -12.25 -2.45
N GLN A 280 -4.59 -13.52 -2.24
CA GLN A 280 -5.07 -14.38 -3.32
C GLN A 280 -6.38 -13.86 -3.95
N GLN A 281 -7.27 -13.27 -3.16
CA GLN A 281 -8.53 -12.73 -3.66
C GLN A 281 -8.32 -11.45 -4.48
N ILE A 282 -7.43 -10.55 -4.03
CA ILE A 282 -7.11 -9.35 -4.80
C ILE A 282 -6.32 -9.68 -6.08
N GLU A 283 -5.44 -10.69 -6.04
CA GLU A 283 -4.74 -11.20 -7.23
C GLU A 283 -5.73 -11.75 -8.26
N LYS A 284 -6.73 -12.52 -7.83
CA LYS A 284 -7.81 -13.00 -8.72
C LYS A 284 -8.57 -11.84 -9.37
N LEU A 285 -8.91 -10.81 -8.59
CA LEU A 285 -9.56 -9.62 -9.12
C LEU A 285 -8.67 -8.89 -10.14
N TYR A 286 -7.40 -8.67 -9.81
CA TYR A 286 -6.41 -8.04 -10.69
C TYR A 286 -6.31 -8.80 -12.02
N ASN A 287 -6.10 -10.12 -11.95
CA ASN A 287 -5.97 -10.99 -13.12
C ASN A 287 -7.26 -11.07 -13.94
N HIS A 288 -8.43 -11.01 -13.29
CA HIS A 288 -9.71 -10.94 -14.00
C HIS A 288 -9.85 -9.64 -14.79
N ILE A 289 -9.55 -8.48 -14.18
CA ILE A 289 -9.58 -7.18 -14.88
C ILE A 289 -8.53 -7.16 -15.99
N LYS A 290 -7.32 -7.67 -15.74
CA LYS A 290 -6.26 -7.83 -16.76
C LYS A 290 -6.74 -8.65 -17.95
N TRP A 291 -7.42 -9.78 -17.70
CA TRP A 291 -8.05 -10.57 -18.75
C TRP A 291 -9.11 -9.77 -19.50
N MET A 292 -10.00 -9.05 -18.81
CA MET A 292 -11.04 -8.25 -19.47
C MET A 292 -10.43 -7.18 -20.39
N VAL A 293 -9.42 -6.46 -19.90
CA VAL A 293 -8.72 -5.42 -20.67
C VAL A 293 -8.01 -6.05 -21.87
N ARG A 294 -7.24 -7.13 -21.67
CA ARG A 294 -6.46 -7.82 -22.73
C ARG A 294 -7.31 -8.40 -23.85
N ASN A 295 -8.53 -8.83 -23.54
CA ASN A 295 -9.44 -9.45 -24.51
C ASN A 295 -10.52 -8.49 -25.03
N ASN A 296 -10.44 -7.19 -24.68
CA ASN A 296 -11.44 -6.18 -25.07
C ASN A 296 -12.87 -6.52 -24.61
N GLU A 297 -13.00 -7.09 -23.40
CA GLU A 297 -14.27 -7.51 -22.78
C GLU A 297 -14.82 -6.45 -21.81
N VAL A 298 -14.20 -5.27 -21.74
CA VAL A 298 -14.72 -4.17 -20.91
C VAL A 298 -15.82 -3.45 -21.66
N GLU A 299 -17.06 -3.63 -21.23
CA GLU A 299 -18.22 -2.95 -21.82
C GLU A 299 -18.52 -1.66 -21.05
N VAL A 300 -18.71 -0.56 -21.77
CA VAL A 300 -19.03 0.76 -21.21
C VAL A 300 -20.20 1.34 -21.97
N TYR A 301 -21.24 1.72 -21.24
CA TYR A 301 -22.44 2.35 -21.76
C TYR A 301 -22.52 3.77 -21.22
N ASN A 302 -22.74 4.75 -22.10
CA ASN A 302 -23.04 6.12 -21.74
C ASN A 302 -24.46 6.47 -22.22
N GLU A 303 -25.39 6.59 -21.28
CA GLU A 303 -26.74 7.10 -21.56
C GLU A 303 -26.77 8.61 -21.29
N ASN A 304 -27.00 9.41 -22.34
CA ASN A 304 -27.34 10.82 -22.20
C ASN A 304 -28.77 10.92 -21.63
N LYS A 305 -28.89 11.11 -20.32
CA LYS A 305 -30.13 11.58 -19.72
C LYS A 305 -30.09 13.09 -19.60
N SER A 306 -31.23 13.74 -19.83
CA SER A 306 -31.45 15.18 -20.04
C SER A 306 -30.96 16.14 -18.94
N ASN A 307 -30.14 15.71 -17.98
CA ASN A 307 -29.35 16.55 -17.08
C ASN A 307 -28.08 15.88 -16.49
N HIS A 308 -27.80 14.60 -16.79
CA HIS A 308 -26.60 13.88 -16.31
C HIS A 308 -26.24 12.68 -17.20
N ASP A 309 -24.97 12.59 -17.62
CA ASP A 309 -24.43 11.40 -18.29
C ASP A 309 -24.34 10.22 -17.31
N LYS A 310 -25.12 9.18 -17.59
CA LYS A 310 -25.05 7.93 -16.84
C LYS A 310 -24.07 6.99 -17.51
N TRP A 311 -22.90 6.85 -16.89
CA TRP A 311 -21.87 5.90 -17.30
C TRP A 311 -22.00 4.62 -16.48
N THR A 312 -22.16 3.50 -17.16
CA THR A 312 -22.15 2.16 -16.54
C THR A 312 -21.17 1.26 -17.27
N ASP A 313 -20.62 0.28 -16.55
CA ASP A 313 -19.68 -0.69 -17.07
C ASP A 313 -19.88 -2.07 -16.42
N ASN A 314 -19.20 -3.06 -16.99
CA ASN A 314 -19.21 -4.44 -16.53
C ASN A 314 -18.00 -4.80 -15.65
N LEU A 315 -17.20 -3.83 -15.17
CA LEU A 315 -16.13 -4.13 -14.22
C LEU A 315 -16.70 -4.69 -12.90
N PRO A 316 -15.94 -5.51 -12.16
CA PRO A 316 -16.41 -6.16 -10.94
C PRO A 316 -17.05 -5.21 -9.93
N LYS A 317 -18.29 -5.51 -9.58
CA LYS A 317 -19.14 -4.77 -8.65
C LYS A 317 -19.11 -5.41 -7.26
N LYS A 318 -19.83 -4.78 -6.34
CA LYS A 318 -20.00 -5.30 -4.97
C LYS A 318 -20.61 -6.70 -5.01
N GLY A 319 -19.90 -7.66 -4.44
CA GLY A 319 -20.32 -9.06 -4.35
C GLY A 319 -19.55 -9.99 -5.29
N ASP A 320 -19.08 -9.51 -6.43
CA ASP A 320 -18.42 -10.34 -7.44
C ASP A 320 -17.09 -10.92 -6.93
N PHE A 321 -16.30 -10.09 -6.22
CA PHE A 321 -15.01 -10.46 -5.64
C PHE A 321 -14.92 -9.95 -4.19
N PHE A 322 -15.83 -10.36 -3.30
CA PHE A 322 -15.82 -9.91 -1.90
C PHE A 322 -14.42 -10.10 -1.25
N PRO A 323 -13.87 -9.09 -0.55
CA PRO A 323 -14.50 -7.83 -0.11
C PRO A 323 -14.34 -6.64 -1.06
N PHE A 324 -13.92 -6.85 -2.31
CA PHE A 324 -13.59 -5.80 -3.25
C PHE A 324 -14.75 -5.41 -4.17
N GLN A 325 -14.68 -4.19 -4.69
CA GLN A 325 -15.47 -3.71 -5.81
C GLN A 325 -14.68 -2.61 -6.55
N ILE A 326 -14.95 -2.46 -7.84
CA ILE A 326 -14.36 -1.43 -8.69
C ILE A 326 -15.40 -0.36 -8.98
N ARG A 327 -15.12 0.89 -8.58
CA ARG A 327 -16.02 2.02 -8.86
C ARG A 327 -15.27 3.35 -8.91
N PRO A 328 -15.88 4.41 -9.47
CA PRO A 328 -15.31 5.74 -9.42
C PRO A 328 -15.12 6.23 -7.99
N LYS A 329 -14.08 7.02 -7.74
CA LYS A 329 -13.89 7.72 -6.47
C LYS A 329 -14.91 8.85 -6.33
N GLY A 330 -15.49 9.01 -5.15
CA GLY A 330 -16.61 9.94 -4.93
C GLY A 330 -16.26 11.43 -4.96
N SER A 331 -17.26 12.20 -5.41
CA SER A 331 -17.54 13.65 -5.23
C SER A 331 -16.78 14.72 -6.02
N GLY A 332 -16.19 14.38 -7.16
CA GLY A 332 -15.73 15.37 -8.14
C GLY A 332 -16.35 15.15 -9.51
N GLU A 333 -16.04 16.01 -10.46
CA GLU A 333 -16.27 15.70 -11.87
C GLU A 333 -15.60 14.38 -12.21
N SER A 334 -16.32 13.55 -13.00
CA SER A 334 -15.78 12.26 -13.39
C SER A 334 -14.62 12.47 -14.36
N VAL A 335 -13.43 12.06 -13.96
CA VAL A 335 -12.30 12.00 -14.90
C VAL A 335 -12.54 10.84 -15.85
N ILE A 336 -12.54 11.12 -17.15
CA ILE A 336 -12.64 10.11 -18.21
C ILE A 336 -11.23 9.77 -18.68
N ILE A 337 -10.95 8.48 -18.80
CA ILE A 337 -9.69 7.96 -19.31
C ILE A 337 -9.95 7.03 -20.48
N LYS A 338 -8.92 6.81 -21.28
CA LYS A 338 -8.91 5.84 -22.35
C LYS A 338 -8.37 4.51 -21.81
N LEU A 339 -8.96 3.40 -22.25
CA LEU A 339 -8.40 2.07 -21.99
C LEU A 339 -7.20 1.81 -22.92
N PRO A 340 -6.22 0.99 -22.51
CA PRO A 340 -4.95 0.85 -23.24
C PRO A 340 -5.07 0.15 -24.61
N ILE A 341 -6.02 -0.77 -24.79
CA ILE A 341 -6.23 -1.48 -26.08
C ILE A 341 -7.34 -0.83 -26.88
N SER A 342 -8.49 -0.63 -26.24
CA SER A 342 -9.67 -0.07 -26.90
C SER A 342 -9.57 1.44 -26.86
N ASN A 343 -9.88 2.12 -27.98
CA ASN A 343 -10.13 3.56 -27.94
C ASN A 343 -11.36 3.96 -27.11
N GLN A 344 -12.00 3.00 -26.45
CA GLN A 344 -13.11 3.17 -25.53
C GLN A 344 -12.72 4.00 -24.31
N LEU A 345 -13.64 4.89 -23.95
CA LEU A 345 -13.53 5.76 -22.81
C LEU A 345 -14.23 5.14 -21.60
N ILE A 346 -13.70 5.39 -20.41
CA ILE A 346 -14.27 4.93 -19.15
C ILE A 346 -14.04 5.97 -18.05
N LYS A 347 -14.96 6.06 -17.08
CA LYS A 347 -14.73 6.83 -15.86
C LYS A 347 -13.56 6.23 -15.07
N LYS A 348 -12.60 7.05 -14.64
CA LYS A 348 -11.49 6.64 -13.78
C LYS A 348 -12.03 5.93 -12.54
N LYS A 349 -11.50 4.73 -12.27
CA LYS A 349 -11.95 3.83 -11.20
C LYS A 349 -10.91 3.74 -10.09
N CYS A 350 -11.33 3.21 -8.95
CA CYS A 350 -10.46 2.86 -7.83
C CYS A 350 -10.94 1.54 -7.21
N ILE A 351 -10.04 0.90 -6.46
CA ILE A 351 -10.38 -0.25 -5.63
C ILE A 351 -11.11 0.28 -4.38
N MET A 352 -12.24 -0.34 -4.07
CA MET A 352 -12.97 -0.08 -2.84
C MET A 352 -13.12 -1.37 -2.05
N ILE A 353 -12.77 -1.34 -0.77
CA ILE A 353 -13.02 -2.45 0.16
C ILE A 353 -14.33 -2.19 0.88
N ASP A 354 -15.20 -3.21 0.90
CA ASP A 354 -16.49 -3.18 1.54
C ASP A 354 -16.39 -2.78 3.02
N LYS A 355 -17.23 -1.83 3.42
CA LYS A 355 -17.29 -1.35 4.81
C LYS A 355 -17.56 -2.46 5.83
N LYS A 356 -18.31 -3.52 5.48
CA LYS A 356 -18.58 -4.64 6.39
C LYS A 356 -17.29 -5.37 6.73
N PHE A 357 -16.45 -5.65 5.73
CA PHE A 357 -15.15 -6.29 5.93
C PHE A 357 -14.25 -5.46 6.84
N ILE A 358 -14.07 -4.17 6.52
CA ILE A 358 -13.25 -3.24 7.32
C ILE A 358 -13.77 -3.13 8.76
N ARG A 359 -15.10 -3.05 8.93
CA ARG A 359 -15.73 -2.94 10.26
C ARG A 359 -15.57 -4.23 11.08
N GLY A 360 -15.60 -5.39 10.44
CA GLY A 360 -15.28 -6.67 11.09
C GLY A 360 -13.87 -6.68 11.67
N LEU A 361 -12.88 -6.21 10.90
CA LEU A 361 -11.48 -6.12 11.37
C LEU A 361 -11.34 -5.32 12.67
N VAL A 362 -12.09 -4.23 12.81
CA VAL A 362 -12.04 -3.35 13.99
C VAL A 362 -13.06 -3.70 15.08
N GLY A 363 -13.78 -4.82 14.96
CA GLY A 363 -14.77 -5.26 15.94
C GLY A 363 -15.97 -4.32 16.07
N LEU A 364 -16.44 -3.75 14.96
CA LEU A 364 -17.62 -2.88 14.89
C LEU A 364 -18.81 -3.58 14.20
N GLU A 365 -18.92 -4.89 14.38
CA GLU A 365 -19.93 -5.74 13.73
C GLU A 365 -21.34 -5.42 14.23
N HIS A 366 -22.05 -4.55 13.52
CA HIS A 366 -23.52 -4.43 13.45
C HIS A 366 -23.88 -3.74 12.12
#